data_AF-A0A661SRM4-F1
#
_entry.id   AF-A0A661SRM4-F1
#
_cell.length_a   1.000
_cell.length_b   1.000
_cell.length_c   1.000
_cell.angle_alpha   90.00
_cell.angle_beta   90.00
_cell.angle_gamma   90.00
#
_symmetry.space_group_name_H-M   'P 1'
#
loop_
_entity.id
_entity.type
_entity.pdbx_description
1 polymer ?
#
loop_
_entity_poly.entity_id
_entity_poly.type
_entity_poly.pdbx_seq_one_letter_code
_entity_poly.pdbx_strand_id
1 'polypeptide(L)' 'MKYDQDSASLRLRIRFKRKIMEQDNEMLQQLGQQAVLDESGNPLQLSSLWQEHRTAMIFVRHFG' A
#
# COMPACT_ATOMS: atom_id res chain seq x y z
N MET A 1 -15.47 -5.66 -34.57
CA MET A 1 -14.14 -5.23 -34.08
C MET A 1 -14.14 -4.39 -32.79
N LYS A 2 -15.30 -3.90 -32.28
CA LYS A 2 -15.36 -3.13 -31.01
C LYS A 2 -15.08 -3.98 -29.75
N TYR A 3 -15.56 -5.23 -29.75
CA TYR A 3 -15.45 -6.16 -28.61
C TYR A 3 -14.01 -6.49 -28.17
N ASP A 4 -13.06 -6.51 -29.11
CA ASP A 4 -11.67 -6.93 -28.83
C ASP A 4 -10.84 -5.79 -28.22
N GLN A 5 -11.12 -4.54 -28.62
CA GLN A 5 -10.53 -3.33 -28.03
C GLN A 5 -10.97 -3.12 -26.57
N ASP A 6 -12.24 -3.37 -26.26
CA ASP A 6 -12.77 -3.26 -24.89
C ASP A 6 -12.15 -4.33 -23.96
N SER A 7 -11.92 -5.54 -24.47
CA SER A 7 -11.24 -6.61 -23.74
C SER A 7 -9.74 -6.32 -23.50
N ALA A 8 -9.06 -5.73 -24.48
CA ALA A 8 -7.65 -5.36 -24.34
C ALA A 8 -7.45 -4.23 -23.30
N SER A 9 -8.31 -3.21 -23.30
CA SER A 9 -8.26 -2.11 -22.35
C SER A 9 -8.57 -2.55 -20.92
N LEU A 10 -9.54 -3.45 -20.74
CA LEU A 10 -9.86 -4.03 -19.43
C LEU A 10 -8.67 -4.83 -18.86
N ARG A 11 -8.04 -5.66 -19.70
CA ARG A 11 -6.83 -6.43 -19.31
C ARG A 11 -5.66 -5.52 -18.95
N LEU A 12 -5.50 -4.39 -19.64
CA LEU A 12 -4.47 -3.41 -19.32
C LEU A 12 -4.73 -2.75 -17.97
N ARG A 13 -5.98 -2.32 -17.69
CA ARG A 13 -6.37 -1.74 -16.40
C ARG A 13 -6.19 -2.71 -15.24
N ILE A 14 -6.53 -3.99 -15.42
CA ILE A 14 -6.32 -5.03 -14.39
C ILE A 14 -4.84 -5.22 -14.10
N ARG A 15 -3.99 -5.32 -15.14
CA ARG A 15 -2.53 -5.44 -14.95
C ARG A 15 -1.95 -4.23 -14.25
N PHE A 16 -2.38 -3.03 -14.62
CA PHE A 16 -1.92 -1.80 -13.98
C PHE A 16 -2.31 -1.74 -12.50
N LYS A 17 -3.58 -2.06 -12.17
CA LYS A 17 -4.04 -2.15 -10.77
C LYS A 17 -3.22 -3.17 -9.97
N ARG A 18 -2.93 -4.34 -10.53
CA ARG A 18 -2.12 -5.37 -9.86
C ARG A 18 -0.71 -4.87 -9.58
N LYS A 19 -0.08 -4.22 -10.54
CA LYS A 19 1.26 -3.64 -10.38
C LYS A 19 1.31 -2.57 -9.28
N ILE A 20 0.29 -1.70 -9.20
CA ILE A 20 0.19 -0.72 -8.11
C ILE A 20 0.06 -1.43 -6.76
N MET A 21 -0.80 -2.45 -6.65
CA MET A 21 -0.95 -3.19 -5.40
C MET A 21 0.33 -3.92 -4.96
N GLU A 22 1.11 -4.45 -5.90
CA GLU A 22 2.40 -5.07 -5.61
C GLU A 22 3.38 -4.03 -5.02
N GLN A 23 3.47 -2.85 -5.64
CA GLN A 23 4.29 -1.74 -5.15
C GLN A 23 3.85 -1.21 -3.79
N ASP A 24 2.53 -1.08 -3.58
CA ASP A 24 1.97 -0.64 -2.29
C ASP A 24 2.30 -1.66 -1.19
N ASN A 25 2.26 -2.95 -1.50
CA ASN A 25 2.59 -4.00 -0.55
C ASN A 25 4.09 -4.01 -0.18
N GLU A 26 4.98 -3.83 -1.15
CA GLU A 26 6.42 -3.66 -0.89
C GLU A 26 6.69 -2.43 -0.02
N MET A 27 6.06 -1.29 -0.35
CA MET A 27 6.20 -0.07 0.42
C MET A 27 5.65 -0.22 1.85
N LEU A 28 4.51 -0.89 2.02
CA LEU A 28 3.93 -1.22 3.32
C LEU A 28 4.87 -2.09 4.16
N GLN A 29 5.52 -3.09 3.55
CA GLN A 29 6.51 -3.92 4.24
C GLN A 29 7.72 -3.09 4.69
N GLN A 30 8.25 -2.23 3.83
CA GLN A 30 9.37 -1.34 4.16
C GLN A 30 9.02 -0.35 5.27
N LEU A 31 7.81 0.21 5.24
CA LEU A 31 7.31 1.11 6.27
C LEU A 31 7.07 0.38 7.59
N GLY A 32 6.48 -0.81 7.55
CA GLY A 32 6.27 -1.65 8.72
C GLY A 32 7.58 -1.97 9.46
N GLN A 33 8.69 -2.09 8.74
CA GLN A 33 10.02 -2.35 9.32
C GLN A 33 10.69 -1.14 9.99
N GLN A 34 10.13 0.08 9.84
CA GLN A 34 10.72 1.27 10.44
C GLN A 34 10.63 1.22 11.98
N ALA A 35 11.68 1.73 12.64
CA ALA A 35 11.65 1.95 14.07
C ALA A 35 10.94 3.28 14.39
N VAL A 36 9.93 3.23 15.26
CA VAL A 36 9.26 4.40 15.84
C VAL A 36 9.40 4.35 17.36
N LEU A 37 9.18 5.48 18.02
CA LEU A 37 9.25 5.56 19.48
C LEU A 37 7.85 5.43 20.08
N ASP A 38 7.70 4.67 21.15
CA ASP A 38 6.50 4.70 21.99
C ASP A 38 6.45 5.99 22.84
N GLU A 39 5.38 6.13 23.62
CA GLU A 39 5.18 7.26 24.56
C GLU A 39 6.27 7.35 25.64
N SER A 40 6.97 6.24 25.91
CA SER A 40 8.06 6.14 26.87
C SER A 40 9.45 6.36 26.23
N GLY A 41 9.50 6.59 24.90
CA GLY A 41 10.74 6.76 24.15
C GLY A 41 11.46 5.46 23.79
N ASN A 42 10.84 4.29 23.96
CA ASN A 42 11.43 3.02 23.54
C ASN A 42 11.20 2.79 22.05
N PRO A 43 12.21 2.25 21.33
CA PRO A 43 12.04 1.89 19.94
C PRO A 43 11.14 0.65 19.79
N LEU A 44 10.18 0.73 18.89
CA LEU A 44 9.35 -0.37 18.43
C LEU A 44 9.24 -0.37 16.91
N GLN A 45 8.90 -1.53 16.34
CA GLN A 45 8.69 -1.66 14.91
C GLN A 45 7.30 -1.16 14.53
N LEU A 46 7.19 -0.24 13.57
CA LEU A 46 5.92 0.41 13.22
C LEU A 46 4.77 -0.59 12.97
N SER A 47 5.06 -1.75 12.36
CA SER A 47 4.04 -2.77 12.12
C SER A 47 3.41 -3.38 13.37
N SER A 48 4.06 -3.34 14.53
CA SER A 48 3.49 -3.87 15.76
C SER A 48 2.24 -3.11 16.19
N LEU A 49 2.08 -1.85 15.76
CA LEU A 49 0.91 -1.02 16.08
C LEU A 49 -0.40 -1.53 15.49
N TRP A 50 -0.36 -2.39 14.48
CA TRP A 50 -1.57 -2.89 13.80
C TRP A 50 -1.59 -4.40 13.55
N GLN A 51 -0.62 -5.16 14.08
CA GLN A 51 -0.56 -6.60 13.85
C GLN A 51 -1.82 -7.35 14.33
N GLU A 52 -2.45 -6.87 15.41
CA GLU A 52 -3.62 -7.52 16.01
C GLU A 52 -4.97 -6.99 15.46
N HIS A 53 -4.93 -5.97 14.61
CA HIS A 53 -6.14 -5.25 14.18
C HIS A 53 -6.17 -5.05 12.68
N ARG A 54 -7.37 -5.24 12.09
CA ARG A 54 -7.59 -4.90 10.69
C ARG A 54 -7.49 -3.38 10.54
N THR A 55 -6.41 -2.92 9.93
CA THR A 55 -6.05 -1.51 9.86
C THR A 55 -5.94 -1.04 8.41
N ALA A 56 -6.33 0.21 8.15
CA ALA A 56 -6.18 0.86 6.86
C ALA A 56 -5.17 1.99 6.97
N MET A 57 -4.14 1.97 6.12
CA MET A 57 -3.15 3.04 6.06
C MET A 57 -3.50 4.01 4.93
N ILE A 58 -3.67 5.29 5.27
CA ILE A 58 -4.11 6.32 4.32
C ILE A 58 -2.95 7.28 4.07
N PHE A 59 -2.49 7.33 2.83
CA PHE A 59 -1.48 8.30 2.40
C PHE A 59 -2.18 9.57 1.92
N VAL A 60 -2.10 10.63 2.71
CA VAL A 60 -2.57 11.96 2.30
C VAL A 60 -1.40 12.71 1.70
N ARG A 61 -1.44 12.95 0.38
CA ARG A 61 -0.43 13.74 -0.31
C ARG A 61 -0.95 15.17 -0.46
N HIS A 62 -0.33 16.12 0.24
CA HIS A 62 -0.66 17.54 0.11
C HIS A 62 0.14 18.15 -1.05
N PHE A 63 -0.57 18.76 -2.01
CA PHE A 63 0.03 19.57 -3.07
C PHE A 63 -0.32 21.03 -2.74
N GLY A 64 0.71 21.82 -2.45
CA GLY A 64 0.57 23.27 -2.25
C GLY A 64 0.30 24.01 -3.56
#